data_AF-A0AAE0DYS3-F1
#
_entry.id   AF-A0AAE0DYS3-F1
#
_cell.length_a   1.000
_cell.length_b   1.000
_cell.length_c   1.000
_cell.angle_alpha   90.00
_cell.angle_beta   90.00
_cell.angle_gamma   90.00
#
_symmetry.space_group_name_H-M   'P 1'
#
loop_
_entity.id
_entity.type
_entity.pdbx_description
1 polymer ?
#
loop_
_entity_poly.entity_id
_entity_poly.type
_entity_poly.pdbx_seq_one_letter_code
_entity_poly.pdbx_strand_id
1 'polypeptide(L)'
;MENSDDVATVSDAQSLAKYLKFDFFVGMVIWYEILNKVNKVIKCFRKKDMNIDDAISLFKGLITYFEEYRERGFEIKLRLKMKILLLKWRLNPNFKRHVFIPKKSYFFYEIC
;
A
#
# COMPACT_ATOMS: atom_id res chain seq x y z
N MET A 1 15.48 -1.51 -41.01
CA MET A 1 15.21 -0.38 -40.10
C MET A 1 14.39 -0.96 -38.96
N GLU A 2 15.07 -1.49 -37.94
CA GLU A 2 14.41 -1.89 -36.70
C GLU A 2 14.04 -0.62 -35.92
N ASN A 3 12.77 -0.57 -35.54
CA ASN A 3 12.12 0.56 -34.93
C ASN A 3 12.74 0.80 -33.54
N SER A 4 13.59 1.82 -33.39
CA SER A 4 14.28 2.16 -32.13
C SER A 4 13.30 2.40 -30.97
N ASP A 5 12.08 2.83 -31.32
CA ASP A 5 10.99 3.09 -30.39
C ASP A 5 10.48 1.79 -29.75
N ASP A 6 10.54 0.66 -30.47
CA ASP A 6 10.13 -0.65 -29.96
C ASP A 6 11.15 -1.19 -28.94
N VAL A 7 12.45 -0.98 -29.18
CA VAL A 7 13.52 -1.40 -28.25
C VAL A 7 13.48 -0.59 -26.95
N ALA A 8 13.30 0.72 -27.04
CA ALA A 8 13.14 1.60 -25.87
C ALA A 8 11.90 1.22 -25.05
N THR A 9 10.76 1.00 -25.73
CA THR A 9 9.50 0.58 -25.09
C THR A 9 9.64 -0.77 -24.38
N VAL A 10 10.34 -1.73 -24.98
CA VAL A 10 10.61 -3.04 -24.35
C VAL A 10 11.51 -2.91 -23.13
N SER A 11 12.58 -2.13 -23.21
CA SER A 11 13.47 -1.86 -22.07
C SER A 11 12.72 -1.19 -20.91
N ASP A 12 11.88 -0.21 -21.22
CA ASP A 12 11.08 0.49 -20.22
C ASP A 12 10.04 -0.43 -19.57
N ALA A 13 9.34 -1.25 -20.35
CA ALA A 13 8.39 -2.23 -19.85
C ALA A 13 9.07 -3.29 -18.95
N GLN A 14 10.26 -3.77 -19.32
CA GLN A 14 11.04 -4.70 -18.50
C GLN A 14 11.52 -4.04 -17.20
N SER A 15 11.93 -2.78 -17.25
CA SER A 15 12.33 -2.02 -16.07
C SER A 15 11.14 -1.86 -15.11
N LEU A 16 9.95 -1.53 -15.62
CA LEU A 16 8.73 -1.38 -14.84
C LEU A 16 8.29 -2.71 -14.22
N ALA A 17 8.34 -3.80 -14.98
CA ALA A 17 8.04 -5.14 -14.48
C ALA A 17 8.95 -5.54 -13.30
N LYS A 18 10.20 -5.07 -13.27
CA LYS A 18 11.13 -5.27 -12.15
C LYS A 18 10.70 -4.54 -10.87
N TYR A 19 10.00 -3.40 -10.99
CA TYR A 19 9.48 -2.63 -9.85
C TYR A 19 8.09 -3.08 -9.40
N LEU A 20 7.28 -3.59 -10.32
CA LEU A 20 5.96 -4.20 -10.06
C LEU A 20 6.10 -5.59 -9.41
N LYS A 21 6.80 -5.66 -8.29
CA LYS A 21 6.94 -6.88 -7.49
C LYS A 21 5.66 -7.18 -6.73
N PHE A 22 5.56 -8.40 -6.22
CA PHE A 22 4.44 -8.86 -5.43
C PHE A 22 4.05 -7.89 -4.29
N ASP A 23 5.05 -7.40 -3.55
CA ASP A 23 4.88 -6.47 -2.42
C ASP A 23 4.22 -5.15 -2.85
N PHE A 24 4.48 -4.70 -4.08
CA PHE A 24 3.86 -3.50 -4.64
C PHE A 24 2.35 -3.71 -4.81
N PHE A 25 1.93 -4.83 -5.42
CA PHE A 25 0.50 -5.12 -5.59
C PHE A 25 -0.22 -5.31 -4.26
N VAL A 26 0.42 -5.99 -3.32
CA VAL A 26 -0.10 -6.17 -1.96
C VAL A 26 -0.26 -4.81 -1.26
N GLY A 27 0.75 -3.94 -1.36
CA GLY A 27 0.70 -2.57 -0.86
C GLY A 27 -0.44 -1.77 -1.50
N MET A 28 -0.57 -1.81 -2.83
CA MET A 28 -1.64 -1.12 -3.56
C MET A 28 -3.03 -1.58 -3.12
N VAL A 29 -3.21 -2.88 -2.90
CA VAL A 29 -4.48 -3.45 -2.46
C VAL A 29 -4.83 -3.05 -1.02
N ILE A 30 -3.83 -2.92 -0.14
CA ILE A 30 -4.01 -2.40 1.23
C ILE A 30 -4.34 -0.91 1.20
N TRP A 31 -3.57 -0.12 0.45
CA TRP A 31 -3.77 1.30 0.26
C TRP A 31 -5.17 1.63 -0.26
N TYR A 32 -5.63 0.87 -1.26
CA TYR A 32 -6.97 1.04 -1.82
C TYR A 32 -8.08 0.84 -0.77
N GLU A 33 -7.95 -0.12 0.15
CA GLU A 33 -8.97 -0.32 1.19
C GLU A 33 -9.04 0.83 2.18
N ILE A 34 -7.87 1.29 2.64
CA ILE A 34 -7.76 2.43 3.54
C ILE A 34 -8.40 3.64 2.88
N LEU A 35 -7.98 3.94 1.64
CA LEU A 35 -8.49 5.07 0.88
C LEU A 35 -10.00 4.97 0.66
N ASN A 36 -10.51 3.78 0.31
CA ASN A 36 -11.94 3.57 0.10
C ASN A 36 -12.75 3.83 1.38
N LYS A 37 -12.27 3.37 2.54
CA LYS A 37 -12.95 3.61 3.82
C LYS A 37 -12.97 5.10 4.18
N VAL A 38 -11.84 5.79 4.04
CA VAL A 38 -11.74 7.24 4.26
C VAL A 38 -12.63 8.01 3.28
N ASN A 39 -12.60 7.65 2.00
CA ASN A 39 -13.40 8.30 0.96
C ASN A 39 -14.90 8.15 1.21
N LYS A 40 -15.36 7.01 1.74
CA LYS A 40 -16.77 6.85 2.16
C LYS A 40 -17.15 7.84 3.26
N VAL A 41 -16.30 7.99 4.27
CA VAL A 41 -16.53 8.95 5.35
C VAL A 41 -16.55 10.38 4.79
N ILE A 42 -15.57 10.76 3.97
CA ILE A 42 -15.53 12.07 3.29
C ILE A 42 -16.81 12.31 2.48
N LYS A 43 -17.31 11.31 1.75
CA LYS A 43 -18.57 11.45 1.01
C LYS A 43 -19.77 11.65 1.93
N CYS A 44 -19.82 10.99 3.09
CA CYS A 44 -20.85 11.24 4.09
C CYS A 44 -20.79 12.69 4.60
N PHE A 45 -19.59 13.23 4.82
CA PHE A 45 -19.39 14.63 5.19
C PHE A 45 -19.83 15.64 4.13
N ARG A 46 -19.81 15.26 2.85
CA ARG A 46 -20.25 16.13 1.76
C ARG A 46 -21.77 16.16 1.60
N LYS A 47 -22.52 15.39 2.39
CA LYS A 47 -23.99 15.45 2.40
C LYS A 47 -24.42 16.74 3.09
N LYS A 48 -25.39 17.44 2.50
CA LYS A 48 -25.90 18.73 3.01
C LYS A 48 -26.53 18.62 4.40
N ASP A 49 -27.03 17.45 4.76
CA ASP A 49 -27.87 17.25 5.95
C ASP A 49 -27.13 16.55 7.10
N MET A 50 -25.80 16.61 7.15
CA MET A 50 -25.03 15.99 8.22
C MET A 50 -25.02 16.87 9.48
N ASN A 51 -25.47 16.31 10.61
CA ASN A 51 -25.29 16.96 11.92
C ASN A 51 -23.91 16.63 12.53
N ILE A 52 -23.53 17.38 13.57
CA ILE A 52 -22.21 17.27 14.21
C ILE A 52 -22.08 15.94 14.98
N ASP A 53 -23.16 15.42 15.55
CA ASP A 53 -23.14 14.16 16.31
C ASP A 53 -22.86 12.95 15.41
N ASP A 54 -23.48 12.91 14.23
CA ASP A 54 -23.26 11.91 13.19
C ASP A 54 -21.82 11.96 12.66
N ALA A 55 -21.29 13.17 12.49
CA ALA A 55 -19.90 13.40 12.13
C ALA A 55 -18.93 12.82 13.18
N ILE A 56 -19.16 13.11 14.46
CA ILE A 56 -18.34 12.58 15.57
C ILE A 56 -18.42 11.06 15.61
N SER A 57 -19.62 10.50 15.45
CA SER A 57 -19.83 9.05 15.39
C SER A 57 -19.07 8.39 14.24
N LEU A 58 -19.09 9.00 13.05
CA LEU A 58 -18.35 8.52 11.89
C LEU A 58 -16.83 8.56 12.09
N PHE A 59 -16.30 9.61 12.71
CA PHE A 59 -14.87 9.67 13.05
C PHE A 59 -14.47 8.62 14.08
N LYS A 60 -15.26 8.43 15.14
CA LYS A 60 -15.03 7.37 16.12
C LYS A 60 -15.04 6.00 15.46
N GLY A 61 -16.02 5.72 14.61
CA GLY A 61 -16.09 4.47 13.85
C GLY A 61 -14.93 4.29 12.88
N LEU A 62 -14.39 5.38 12.31
CA LEU A 62 -13.21 5.33 11.46
C LEU A 62 -11.94 5.02 12.26
N ILE A 63 -11.79 5.61 13.45
CA ILE A 63 -10.67 5.33 14.37
C ILE A 63 -10.70 3.86 14.80
N THR A 64 -11.84 3.38 15.30
CA THR A 64 -11.99 1.97 15.72
C THR A 64 -11.72 1.02 14.55
N TYR A 65 -12.18 1.34 13.35
CA TYR A 65 -11.85 0.56 12.15
C TYR A 65 -10.33 0.47 11.94
N PHE A 66 -9.59 1.57 12.07
CA PHE A 66 -8.14 1.55 11.89
C PHE A 66 -7.39 0.81 12.99
N GLU A 67 -7.87 0.89 14.23
CA GLU A 67 -7.32 0.13 15.36
C GLU A 67 -7.49 -1.37 15.13
N GLU A 68 -8.71 -1.82 14.80
CA GLU A 68 -8.99 -3.21 14.48
C GLU A 68 -8.25 -3.69 13.24
N TYR A 69 -8.15 -2.82 12.23
CA TYR A 69 -7.40 -3.10 11.01
C TYR A 69 -5.91 -3.27 11.31
N ARG A 70 -5.34 -2.49 12.22
CA ARG A 70 -3.93 -2.60 12.62
C ARG A 70 -3.67 -3.88 13.42
N GLU A 71 -4.53 -4.21 14.38
CA GLU A 71 -4.31 -5.31 15.32
C GLU A 71 -4.60 -6.69 14.73
N ARG A 72 -5.70 -6.83 13.99
CA ARG A 72 -6.19 -8.13 13.50
C ARG A 72 -6.34 -8.14 11.99
N GLY A 73 -6.78 -7.02 11.43
CA GLY A 73 -7.10 -6.91 10.01
C GLY A 73 -5.88 -7.02 9.11
N PHE A 74 -4.73 -6.49 9.52
CA PHE A 74 -3.56 -6.38 8.65
C PHE A 74 -3.06 -7.77 8.27
N GLU A 75 -2.72 -8.63 9.25
CA GLU A 75 -2.18 -9.96 8.95
C GLU A 75 -3.20 -10.86 8.25
N ILE A 76 -4.46 -10.86 8.72
CA ILE A 76 -5.53 -11.71 8.17
C ILE A 76 -5.87 -11.28 6.74
N LYS A 77 -6.09 -9.98 6.50
CA LYS A 77 -6.41 -9.47 5.16
C LYS A 77 -5.23 -9.56 4.23
N LEU A 78 -4.01 -9.31 4.72
CA LEU A 78 -2.78 -9.52 3.97
C LEU A 78 -2.75 -10.96 3.49
N ARG A 79 -2.87 -11.95 4.37
CA ARG A 79 -2.83 -13.38 4.03
C ARG A 79 -3.92 -13.80 3.04
N LEU A 80 -5.16 -13.37 3.25
CA LEU A 80 -6.27 -13.71 2.35
C LEU A 80 -6.13 -13.06 0.97
N LYS A 81 -5.79 -11.77 0.92
CA LYS A 81 -5.60 -11.03 -0.34
C LYS A 81 -4.38 -11.51 -1.09
N MET A 82 -3.31 -11.84 -0.36
CA MET A 82 -2.11 -12.47 -0.87
C MET A 82 -2.48 -13.77 -1.61
N LYS A 83 -3.24 -14.66 -0.97
CA LYS A 83 -3.73 -15.90 -1.60
C LYS A 83 -4.54 -15.63 -2.87
N ILE A 84 -5.47 -14.68 -2.83
CA ILE A 84 -6.31 -14.33 -3.99
C ILE A 84 -5.44 -13.77 -5.14
N LEU A 85 -4.50 -12.87 -4.85
CA LEU A 85 -3.59 -12.29 -5.85
C LEU A 85 -2.70 -13.36 -6.48
N LEU A 86 -2.13 -14.26 -5.69
CA LEU A 86 -1.30 -15.37 -6.17
C LEU A 86 -2.09 -16.30 -7.09
N LEU A 87 -3.32 -16.66 -6.71
CA LEU A 87 -4.20 -17.52 -7.52
C LEU A 87 -4.67 -16.84 -8.81
N LYS A 88 -5.13 -15.59 -8.71
CA LYS A 88 -5.77 -14.89 -9.82
C LYS A 88 -4.76 -14.34 -10.83
N TRP A 89 -3.58 -13.90 -10.37
CA TRP A 89 -2.59 -13.21 -11.20
C TRP A 89 -1.33 -14.05 -11.44
N ARG A 90 -1.28 -15.30 -10.94
CA ARG A 90 -0.12 -16.21 -11.02
C ARG A 90 1.20 -15.56 -10.60
N LEU A 91 1.13 -14.64 -9.63
CA LEU A 91 2.30 -13.94 -9.14
C LEU A 91 3.17 -14.93 -8.34
N ASN A 92 4.50 -14.76 -8.43
CA ASN A 92 5.42 -15.54 -7.62
C ASN A 92 5.60 -14.85 -6.25
N PRO A 93 5.36 -15.54 -5.11
CA PRO A 93 5.44 -14.96 -3.77
C PRO A 93 6.88 -14.76 -3.28
N ASN A 94 7.88 -14.73 -4.16
CA ASN A 94 9.28 -14.51 -3.78
C ASN A 94 9.49 -13.11 -3.18
N PHE A 95 9.15 -12.99 -1.89
CA PHE A 95 9.53 -11.92 -1.00
C PHE A 95 11.06 -11.94 -0.92
N LYS A 96 11.70 -10.98 -1.60
CA LYS A 96 13.10 -10.72 -1.31
C LYS A 96 13.14 -10.19 0.11
N ARG A 97 13.67 -10.97 1.05
CA ARG A 97 13.94 -10.48 2.41
C ARG A 97 14.66 -9.14 2.28
N HIS A 98 14.09 -8.10 2.89
CA HIS A 98 14.79 -6.84 3.05
C HIS A 98 16.08 -7.15 3.81
N VAL A 99 17.21 -7.06 3.13
CA VAL A 99 18.50 -7.02 3.80
C VAL A 99 18.47 -5.73 4.60
N PHE A 100 18.57 -5.83 5.92
CA PHE A 100 18.80 -4.68 6.77
C PHE A 100 20.13 -4.05 6.35
N ILE A 101 20.07 -2.90 5.70
CA ILE A 101 21.26 -2.10 5.41
C ILE A 101 21.38 -1.15 6.60
N PRO A 102 22.31 -1.35 7.55
CA PRO A 102 22.53 -0.38 8.61
C PRO A 102 22.91 0.96 7.97
N LYS A 103 22.20 2.03 8.35
CA LYS A 103 22.64 3.40 8.02
C LYS A 103 24.02 3.58 8.65
N LYS A 104 25.03 3.95 7.86
CA LYS A 104 26.29 4.45 8.41
C LYS A 104 25.99 5.73 9.17
N SER A 105 25.99 5.66 10.50
CA SER A 105 25.99 6.84 11.34
C SER A 105 27.40 7.44 11.27
N TYR A 106 27.54 8.61 10.66
CA TYR A 106 28.76 9.40 10.78
C TYR A 106 28.78 10.03 12.18
N PHE A 107 29.17 9.25 13.18
CA PHE A 107 29.75 9.82 14.41
C PHE A 107 31.24 10.02 14.12
N PHE A 108 31.63 11.24 13.82
CA PHE A 108 33.01 11.68 14.01
C PHE A 108 33.01 12.78 15.07
N TYR A 109 33.87 12.53 16.05
CA TYR A 109 34.14 13.32 17.24
C TYR A 109 34.74 14.67 16.88
N GLU A 110 34.21 15.76 17.44
CA GLU A 110 35.01 16.92 17.83
C GLU A 110 34.48 17.47 19.16
N ILE A 111 35.09 17.01 20.26
CA ILE A 111 35.28 17.83 21.47
C ILE A 111 36.79 17.85 21.72
N CYS A 112 37.41 18.98 21.39
CA CYS A 112 38.53 19.68 22.05
C CYS A 112 39.10 20.70 21.07
#